data_AF-A0A1E5A8W1-F1
#
_entry.id   AF-A0A1E5A8W1-F1
#
_cell.length_a   1.000
_cell.length_b   1.000
_cell.length_c   1.000
_cell.angle_alpha   90.00
_cell.angle_beta   90.00
_cell.angle_gamma   90.00
#
_symmetry.space_group_name_H-M   'P 1'
#
loop_
_entity.id
_entity.type
_entity.pdbx_description
1 polymer ?
#
loop_
_entity_poly.entity_id
_entity_poly.type
_entity_poly.pdbx_seq_one_letter_code
_entity_poly.pdbx_strand_id
1 'polypeptide(L)'
;MEGVIHIPAGERGVIRLFALDMRPEQAAFLKEPGALAQVLGIAALDMDQVEIFPVSDLEDIGLVGYLSEGCGVPRAQVEQDRELLQGLEGYVLLIRSRAFDDVETRLTPADQIMLQGTYGERQTNWNAAPASAESAKPYSAPKLSPRQARAQARRIGATLFALVMALIALAVWALVF
;
A
#
# COMPACT_ATOMS: atom_id res chain seq x y z
N MET A 1 -27.69 5.91 -27.14
CA MET A 1 -26.39 6.51 -26.75
C MET A 1 -26.44 6.76 -25.25
N GLU A 2 -26.57 5.69 -24.47
CA GLU A 2 -26.51 5.73 -23.01
C GLU A 2 -25.45 4.71 -22.63
N GLY A 3 -24.51 5.06 -21.73
CA GLY A 3 -23.49 4.13 -21.25
C GLY A 3 -22.03 4.43 -21.61
N VAL A 4 -21.72 5.55 -22.29
CA VAL A 4 -20.30 5.94 -22.48
C VAL A 4 -19.76 6.49 -21.16
N ILE A 5 -18.78 5.80 -20.58
CA ILE A 5 -18.10 6.26 -19.35
C ILE A 5 -16.81 6.97 -19.76
N HIS A 6 -16.70 8.25 -19.40
CA HIS A 6 -15.51 9.05 -19.67
C HIS A 6 -14.50 8.92 -18.53
N ILE A 7 -13.23 8.72 -18.88
CA ILE A 7 -12.10 8.64 -17.96
C ILE A 7 -11.15 9.77 -18.33
N PRO A 8 -10.94 10.76 -17.44
CA PRO A 8 -10.05 11.87 -17.72
C PRO A 8 -8.58 11.42 -17.70
N ALA A 9 -7.74 12.09 -18.48
CA ALA A 9 -6.30 11.86 -18.45
C ALA A 9 -5.71 12.15 -17.06
N GLY A 10 -4.79 11.29 -16.61
CA GLY A 10 -4.12 11.41 -15.31
C GLY A 10 -5.00 11.14 -14.09
N GLU A 11 -6.15 10.49 -14.24
CA GLU A 11 -6.99 10.07 -13.12
C GLU A 11 -6.25 9.06 -12.23
N ARG A 12 -6.27 9.27 -10.91
CA ARG A 12 -5.59 8.39 -9.95
C ARG A 12 -6.43 8.10 -8.73
N GLY A 13 -6.26 6.88 -8.23
CA GLY A 13 -6.94 6.39 -7.03
C GLY A 13 -8.46 6.39 -7.18
N VAL A 14 -8.98 6.08 -8.35
CA VAL A 14 -10.39 5.80 -8.54
C VAL A 14 -10.56 4.33 -8.89
N ILE A 15 -11.50 3.69 -8.23
CA ILE A 15 -11.89 2.30 -8.44
C ILE A 15 -13.30 2.30 -8.99
N ARG A 16 -13.50 1.62 -10.11
CA ARG A 16 -14.81 1.42 -10.71
C ARG A 16 -15.25 -0.02 -10.49
N LEU A 17 -16.42 -0.18 -9.90
CA LEU A 17 -17.04 -1.48 -9.65
C LEU A 17 -18.12 -1.71 -10.70
N PHE A 18 -18.01 -2.84 -11.39
CA PHE A 18 -19.00 -3.31 -12.35
C PHE A 18 -19.57 -4.65 -11.89
N ALA A 19 -20.88 -4.81 -12.05
CA ALA A 19 -21.53 -6.11 -11.97
C ALA A 19 -21.48 -6.81 -13.33
N LEU A 20 -21.16 -8.09 -13.34
CA LEU A 20 -21.12 -8.93 -14.52
C LEU A 20 -22.35 -9.84 -14.55
N ASP A 21 -23.34 -9.50 -15.37
CA ASP A 21 -24.52 -10.33 -15.62
C ASP A 21 -24.22 -11.37 -16.72
N MET A 22 -23.38 -12.35 -16.37
CA MET A 22 -22.96 -13.42 -17.26
C MET A 22 -22.58 -14.68 -16.50
N ARG A 23 -22.49 -15.80 -17.21
CA ARG A 23 -22.10 -17.07 -16.60
C ARG A 23 -20.62 -17.09 -16.17
N PRO A 24 -20.24 -17.93 -15.19
CA PRO A 24 -18.85 -18.01 -14.71
C PRO A 24 -17.83 -18.26 -15.80
N GLU A 25 -18.17 -19.05 -16.84
CA GLU A 25 -17.25 -19.34 -17.94
C GLU A 25 -17.00 -18.10 -18.80
N GLN A 26 -18.01 -17.23 -18.95
CA GLN A 26 -17.89 -15.97 -19.67
C GLN A 26 -17.08 -14.96 -18.85
N ALA A 27 -17.31 -14.89 -17.54
CA ALA A 27 -16.51 -14.05 -16.65
C ALA A 27 -15.04 -14.50 -16.60
N ALA A 28 -14.78 -15.81 -16.66
CA ALA A 28 -13.43 -16.36 -16.76
C ALA A 28 -12.76 -15.99 -18.09
N PHE A 29 -13.50 -16.00 -19.19
CA PHE A 29 -12.98 -15.60 -20.51
C PHE A 29 -12.49 -14.14 -20.54
N LEU A 30 -13.09 -13.24 -19.75
CA LEU A 30 -12.61 -11.85 -19.66
C LEU A 30 -11.20 -11.71 -19.08
N LYS A 31 -10.67 -12.75 -18.40
CA LYS A 31 -9.29 -12.78 -17.90
C LYS A 31 -8.26 -13.06 -19.01
N GLU A 32 -8.71 -13.55 -20.17
CA GLU A 32 -7.83 -13.78 -21.31
C GLU A 32 -7.27 -12.46 -21.86
N PRO A 33 -6.02 -12.45 -22.33
CA PRO A 33 -5.36 -11.23 -22.78
C PRO A 33 -6.14 -10.57 -23.93
N GLY A 34 -6.53 -9.31 -23.73
CA GLY A 34 -7.25 -8.50 -24.72
C GLY A 34 -8.77 -8.69 -24.77
N ALA A 35 -9.32 -9.74 -24.17
CA ALA A 35 -10.76 -10.01 -24.18
C ALA A 35 -11.54 -8.89 -23.49
N LEU A 36 -11.12 -8.51 -22.28
CA LEU A 36 -11.78 -7.43 -21.53
C LEU A 36 -11.68 -6.07 -22.23
N ALA A 37 -10.52 -5.74 -22.79
CA ALA A 37 -10.32 -4.48 -23.52
C ALA A 37 -11.30 -4.36 -24.71
N GLN A 38 -11.49 -5.45 -25.45
CA GLN A 38 -12.44 -5.51 -26.55
C GLN A 38 -13.89 -5.32 -26.08
N VAL A 39 -14.28 -5.96 -24.97
CA VAL A 39 -15.65 -5.84 -24.41
C VAL A 39 -15.92 -4.45 -23.84
N LEU A 40 -14.89 -3.76 -23.33
CA LEU A 40 -14.99 -2.37 -22.87
C LEU A 40 -14.84 -1.34 -24.01
N GLY A 41 -14.52 -1.78 -25.22
CA GLY A 41 -14.34 -0.91 -26.40
C GLY A 41 -13.06 -0.09 -26.40
N ILE A 42 -12.00 -0.56 -25.74
CA ILE A 42 -10.72 0.15 -25.58
C ILE A 42 -9.57 -0.62 -26.24
N ALA A 43 -8.48 0.08 -26.56
CA ALA A 43 -7.35 -0.49 -27.29
C ALA A 43 -6.45 -1.39 -26.42
N ALA A 44 -6.22 -0.97 -25.18
CA ALA A 44 -5.37 -1.67 -24.22
C ALA A 44 -5.90 -1.44 -22.81
N LEU A 45 -5.61 -2.40 -21.92
CA LEU A 45 -5.95 -2.35 -20.51
C LEU A 45 -4.90 -3.15 -19.75
N ASP A 46 -4.32 -2.55 -18.71
CA ASP A 46 -3.40 -3.26 -17.82
C ASP A 46 -4.20 -4.19 -16.90
N MET A 47 -4.08 -5.49 -17.15
CA MET A 47 -4.77 -6.53 -16.39
C MET A 47 -4.26 -6.67 -14.95
N ASP A 48 -3.07 -6.16 -14.62
CA ASP A 48 -2.57 -6.15 -13.23
C ASP A 48 -3.34 -5.16 -12.34
N GLN A 49 -4.08 -4.23 -12.95
CA GLN A 49 -4.93 -3.23 -12.28
C GLN A 49 -6.41 -3.58 -12.36
N VAL A 50 -6.72 -4.81 -12.77
CA VAL A 50 -8.08 -5.34 -12.97
C VAL A 50 -8.27 -6.59 -12.13
N GLU A 51 -9.42 -6.68 -11.48
CA GLU A 51 -9.80 -7.87 -10.71
C GLU A 51 -11.18 -8.36 -11.14
N ILE A 52 -11.29 -9.67 -11.40
CA ILE A 52 -12.55 -10.33 -11.73
C ILE A 52 -12.70 -11.55 -10.82
N PHE A 53 -13.71 -11.52 -9.96
CA PHE A 53 -13.99 -12.58 -8.99
C PHE A 53 -15.48 -12.64 -8.66
N PRO A 54 -15.98 -13.80 -8.21
CA PRO A 54 -17.33 -13.92 -7.71
C PRO A 54 -17.44 -13.31 -6.30
N VAL A 55 -18.55 -12.65 -6.00
CA VAL A 55 -18.81 -12.04 -4.68
C VAL A 55 -18.77 -13.10 -3.56
N SER A 56 -19.09 -14.35 -3.87
CA SER A 56 -19.00 -15.47 -2.93
C SER A 56 -17.61 -15.70 -2.36
N ASP A 57 -16.54 -15.34 -3.08
CA ASP A 57 -15.15 -15.51 -2.61
C ASP A 57 -14.80 -14.56 -1.46
N LEU A 58 -15.62 -13.52 -1.23
CA LEU A 58 -15.41 -12.57 -0.14
C LEU A 58 -16.01 -13.03 1.20
N GLU A 59 -16.77 -14.13 1.20
CA GLU A 59 -17.35 -14.79 2.39
C GLU A 59 -17.88 -13.77 3.43
N ASP A 60 -17.34 -13.80 4.66
CA ASP A 60 -17.78 -12.98 5.79
C ASP A 60 -17.39 -11.50 5.67
N ILE A 61 -16.39 -11.16 4.84
CA ILE A 61 -15.92 -9.78 4.66
C ILE A 61 -16.87 -9.00 3.74
N GLY A 62 -17.35 -9.67 2.68
CA GLY A 62 -18.22 -9.08 1.65
C GLY A 62 -17.59 -7.90 0.89
N LEU A 63 -18.32 -7.37 -0.10
CA LEU A 63 -17.83 -6.25 -0.94
C LEU A 63 -17.54 -4.98 -0.14
N VAL A 64 -18.35 -4.71 0.89
CA VAL A 64 -18.18 -3.54 1.76
C VAL A 64 -16.85 -3.61 2.51
N GLY A 65 -16.54 -4.76 3.11
CA GLY A 65 -15.25 -4.97 3.79
C GLY A 65 -14.10 -4.94 2.80
N TYR A 66 -14.27 -5.56 1.63
CA TYR A 66 -13.23 -5.61 0.60
C TYR A 66 -12.83 -4.21 0.10
N LEU A 67 -13.80 -3.36 -0.26
CA LEU A 67 -13.51 -2.01 -0.73
C LEU A 67 -12.89 -1.14 0.36
N SER A 68 -13.39 -1.22 1.58
CA SER A 68 -12.94 -0.34 2.67
C SER A 68 -11.61 -0.76 3.29
N GLU A 69 -11.39 -2.07 3.48
CA GLU A 69 -10.21 -2.61 4.16
C GLU A 69 -9.15 -3.12 3.19
N GLY A 70 -9.55 -3.74 2.08
CA GLY A 70 -8.65 -4.25 1.05
C GLY A 70 -8.20 -3.17 0.06
N CYS A 71 -9.14 -2.37 -0.44
CA CYS A 71 -8.85 -1.33 -1.44
C CYS A 71 -8.62 0.07 -0.85
N GLY A 72 -8.81 0.26 0.46
CA GLY A 72 -8.57 1.55 1.13
C GLY A 72 -9.57 2.65 0.78
N VAL A 73 -10.77 2.29 0.29
CA VAL A 73 -11.87 3.24 0.06
C VAL A 73 -12.34 3.81 1.41
N PRO A 74 -12.56 5.14 1.54
CA PRO A 74 -13.09 5.73 2.76
C PRO A 74 -14.43 5.11 3.15
N ARG A 75 -14.55 4.67 4.42
CA ARG A 75 -15.77 4.05 4.95
C ARG A 75 -17.03 4.87 4.64
N ALA A 76 -16.97 6.19 4.74
CA ALA A 76 -18.10 7.08 4.44
C ALA A 76 -18.68 6.88 3.01
N GLN A 77 -17.84 6.60 2.01
CA GLN A 77 -18.31 6.32 0.65
C GLN A 77 -18.94 4.93 0.56
N VAL A 78 -18.32 3.92 1.17
CA VAL A 78 -18.83 2.54 1.13
C VAL A 78 -20.14 2.39 1.91
N GLU A 79 -20.29 3.09 3.04
CA GLU A 79 -21.53 3.07 3.83
C GLU A 79 -22.72 3.70 3.09
N GLN A 80 -22.47 4.71 2.25
CA GLN A 80 -23.53 5.34 1.46
C GLN A 80 -24.17 4.34 0.47
N ASP A 81 -23.36 3.44 -0.09
CA ASP A 81 -23.79 2.45 -1.07
C ASP A 81 -23.94 1.05 -0.45
N ARG A 82 -24.00 0.93 0.89
CA ARG A 82 -24.00 -0.36 1.59
C ARG A 82 -25.06 -1.31 1.09
N GLU A 83 -26.31 -0.84 0.95
CA GLU A 83 -27.43 -1.69 0.50
C GLU A 83 -27.22 -2.21 -0.92
N LEU A 84 -26.72 -1.36 -1.82
CA LEU A 84 -26.37 -1.74 -3.18
C LEU A 84 -25.26 -2.80 -3.18
N LEU A 85 -24.17 -2.54 -2.46
CA LEU A 85 -23.02 -3.44 -2.39
C LEU A 85 -23.34 -4.80 -1.75
N GLN A 86 -24.28 -4.84 -0.79
CA GLN A 86 -24.74 -6.07 -0.17
C GLN A 86 -25.72 -6.86 -1.05
N GLY A 87 -26.44 -6.19 -1.95
CA GLY A 87 -27.33 -6.83 -2.91
C GLY A 87 -26.64 -7.33 -4.18
N LEU A 88 -25.34 -7.08 -4.35
CA LEU A 88 -24.59 -7.58 -5.49
C LEU A 88 -24.28 -9.07 -5.32
N GLU A 89 -24.69 -9.84 -6.32
CA GLU A 89 -24.46 -11.27 -6.40
C GLU A 89 -23.72 -11.62 -7.71
N GLY A 90 -23.20 -12.85 -7.79
CA GLY A 90 -22.51 -13.32 -9.00
C GLY A 90 -21.09 -12.77 -9.12
N TYR A 91 -20.70 -12.38 -10.34
CA TYR A 91 -19.35 -11.91 -10.63
C TYR A 91 -19.27 -10.39 -10.63
N VAL A 92 -18.16 -9.87 -10.12
CA VAL A 92 -17.83 -8.45 -10.17
C VAL A 92 -16.52 -8.24 -10.90
N LEU A 93 -16.41 -7.06 -11.49
CA LEU A 93 -15.22 -6.54 -12.14
C LEU A 93 -14.84 -5.23 -11.45
N LEU A 94 -13.61 -5.18 -10.95
CA LEU A 94 -13.01 -3.97 -10.40
C LEU A 94 -11.91 -3.49 -11.33
N ILE A 95 -11.97 -2.21 -11.71
CA ILE A 95 -10.95 -1.56 -12.54
C ILE A 95 -10.44 -0.33 -11.81
N ARG A 96 -9.12 -0.27 -11.58
CA ARG A 96 -8.45 0.90 -11.01
C ARG A 96 -8.09 1.87 -12.14
N SER A 97 -8.08 3.19 -11.89
CA SER A 97 -7.71 4.19 -12.92
C SER A 97 -6.36 3.93 -13.58
N ARG A 98 -5.44 3.33 -12.83
CA ARG A 98 -4.10 3.00 -13.32
C ARG A 98 -4.12 1.97 -14.47
N ALA A 99 -5.21 1.23 -14.64
CA ALA A 99 -5.39 0.30 -15.75
C ALA A 99 -5.39 0.98 -17.13
N PHE A 100 -5.66 2.28 -17.18
CA PHE A 100 -5.77 3.07 -18.41
C PHE A 100 -4.50 3.88 -18.75
N ASP A 101 -3.37 3.60 -18.08
CA ASP A 101 -2.05 4.23 -18.36
C ASP A 101 -2.07 5.78 -18.37
N ASP A 102 -2.86 6.40 -17.49
CA ASP A 102 -3.06 7.86 -17.42
C ASP A 102 -3.62 8.50 -18.73
N VAL A 103 -4.14 7.71 -19.68
CA VAL A 103 -4.70 8.17 -20.97
C VAL A 103 -6.20 8.47 -20.87
N GLU A 104 -6.65 9.55 -21.52
CA GLU A 104 -8.08 9.85 -21.67
C GLU A 104 -8.78 8.73 -22.45
N THR A 105 -9.75 8.08 -21.80
CA THR A 105 -10.36 6.86 -22.32
C THR A 105 -11.88 6.94 -22.23
N ARG A 106 -12.57 6.39 -23.23
CA ARG A 106 -14.03 6.24 -23.23
C ARG A 106 -14.37 4.77 -23.22
N LEU A 107 -15.01 4.31 -22.15
CA LEU A 107 -15.50 2.94 -22.07
C LEU A 107 -16.87 2.88 -22.72
N THR A 108 -17.06 1.85 -23.53
CA THR A 108 -18.36 1.41 -24.06
C THR A 108 -18.58 -0.03 -23.64
N PRO A 109 -18.88 -0.26 -22.34
CA PRO A 109 -19.12 -1.61 -21.84
C PRO A 109 -20.32 -2.24 -22.57
N ALA A 110 -20.25 -3.55 -22.80
CA ALA A 110 -21.39 -4.33 -23.26
C ALA A 110 -22.53 -4.33 -22.21
N ASP A 111 -23.76 -4.59 -22.63
CA ASP A 111 -24.96 -4.54 -21.77
C ASP A 111 -24.88 -5.44 -20.52
N GLN A 112 -24.07 -6.49 -20.56
CA GLN A 112 -23.82 -7.42 -19.45
C GLN A 112 -22.84 -6.88 -18.40
N ILE A 113 -22.19 -5.74 -18.65
CA ILE A 113 -21.24 -5.09 -17.74
C ILE A 113 -21.84 -3.77 -17.25
N MET A 114 -22.45 -3.80 -16.07
CA MET A 114 -23.16 -2.65 -15.51
C MET A 114 -22.28 -1.94 -14.48
N LEU A 115 -22.02 -0.64 -14.68
CA LEU A 115 -21.34 0.18 -13.68
C LEU A 115 -22.25 0.33 -12.45
N GLN A 116 -21.75 -0.10 -11.30
CA GLN A 116 -22.48 -0.04 -10.03
C GLN A 116 -22.03 1.14 -9.17
N GLY A 117 -20.73 1.45 -9.19
CA GLY A 117 -20.18 2.50 -8.34
C GLY A 117 -18.80 2.96 -8.79
N THR A 118 -18.45 4.19 -8.42
CA THR A 118 -17.14 4.79 -8.62
C THR A 118 -16.64 5.32 -7.28
N TYR A 119 -15.56 4.74 -6.78
CA TYR A 119 -15.04 4.96 -5.44
C TYR A 119 -13.66 5.60 -5.49
N GLY A 120 -13.40 6.56 -4.62
CA GLY A 120 -12.07 7.15 -4.46
C GLY A 120 -11.26 6.40 -3.40
N GLU A 121 -10.04 6.03 -3.72
CA GLU A 121 -9.06 5.54 -2.75
C GLU A 121 -8.56 6.68 -1.86
N ARG A 122 -8.23 6.37 -0.61
CA ARG A 122 -7.58 7.34 0.28
C ARG A 122 -6.21 7.73 -0.27
N GLN A 123 -6.11 8.94 -0.80
CA GLN A 123 -4.84 9.50 -1.23
C GLN A 123 -3.91 9.68 -0.03
N THR A 124 -2.69 9.15 -0.14
CA THR A 124 -1.64 9.40 0.84
C THR A 124 -1.17 10.83 0.70
N ASN A 125 -1.39 11.64 1.75
CA ASN A 125 -0.84 12.98 1.81
C ASN A 125 0.65 12.89 2.15
N TRP A 126 1.50 13.03 1.14
CA TRP A 126 2.95 13.04 1.29
C TRP A 126 3.51 14.34 1.88
N ASN A 127 2.67 15.35 2.11
CA ASN A 127 3.08 16.55 2.84
C ASN A 127 3.17 16.24 4.33
N ALA A 128 4.34 15.77 4.75
CA ALA A 128 4.72 15.74 6.16
C ALA A 128 5.25 17.11 6.58
N ALA A 129 4.90 17.55 7.78
CA ALA A 129 5.61 18.67 8.40
C ALA A 129 7.09 18.29 8.59
N PRO A 130 8.04 19.21 8.35
CA PRO A 130 9.45 18.92 8.56
C PRO A 130 9.71 18.49 10.02
N ALA A 131 10.53 17.46 10.21
CA ALA A 131 10.85 16.95 11.53
C ALA A 131 11.53 18.03 12.39
N SER A 132 10.93 18.36 13.54
CA SER A 132 11.41 19.42 14.43
C SER A 132 12.34 18.93 15.55
N ALA A 133 12.43 17.62 15.76
CA ALA A 133 13.24 17.04 16.83
C ALA A 133 14.73 17.33 16.63
N GLU A 134 15.42 17.74 17.69
CA GLU A 134 16.88 18.00 17.68
C GLU A 134 17.68 16.80 17.16
N SER A 135 17.24 15.58 17.51
CA SER A 135 17.82 14.32 17.05
C SER A 135 17.65 14.06 15.55
N ALA A 136 16.62 14.64 14.92
CA ALA A 136 16.35 14.51 13.49
C ALA A 136 17.27 15.40 12.62
N LYS A 137 18.06 16.28 13.24
CA LYS A 137 19.07 17.07 12.51
C LYS A 137 20.16 16.14 11.97
N PRO A 138 20.61 16.30 10.71
CA PRO A 138 21.76 15.57 10.21
C PRO A 138 22.99 15.90 11.09
N TYR A 139 23.79 14.89 11.41
CA TYR A 139 24.96 15.00 12.29
C TYR A 139 24.67 15.44 13.75
N SER A 140 23.45 15.16 14.25
CA SER A 140 23.06 15.42 15.65
C SER A 140 23.82 14.59 16.70
N ALA A 141 24.45 13.48 16.28
CA ALA A 141 25.28 12.67 17.17
C ALA A 141 26.60 13.39 17.49
N PRO A 142 26.99 13.52 18.77
CA PRO A 142 28.27 14.10 19.15
C PRO A 142 29.42 13.22 18.64
N LYS A 143 30.07 13.64 17.55
CA LYS A 143 31.31 13.02 17.08
C LYS A 143 32.47 13.49 17.94
N LEU A 144 33.01 12.61 18.78
CA LEU A 144 34.31 12.88 19.40
C LEU A 144 35.37 13.02 18.30
N SER A 145 36.24 14.03 18.42
CA SER A 145 37.39 14.12 17.53
C SER A 145 38.28 12.87 17.69
N PRO A 146 38.97 12.42 16.62
CA PRO A 146 39.87 11.27 16.70
C PRO A 146 40.94 11.40 17.80
N ARG A 147 41.31 12.63 18.19
CA ARG A 147 42.25 12.90 19.28
C ARG A 147 41.62 12.69 20.66
N GLN A 148 40.39 13.17 20.85
CA GLN A 148 39.64 12.99 22.10
C GLN A 148 39.28 11.52 22.33
N ALA A 149 38.83 10.80 21.29
CA ALA A 149 38.53 9.37 21.38
C ALA A 149 39.76 8.56 21.82
N ARG A 150 40.94 8.82 21.23
CA ARG A 150 42.21 8.17 21.63
C ARG A 150 42.67 8.55 23.05
N ALA A 151 42.44 9.79 23.47
CA ALA A 151 42.77 10.22 24.83
C ALA A 151 41.88 9.54 25.87
N GLN A 152 40.59 9.42 25.60
CA GLN A 152 39.63 8.74 26.48
C GLN A 152 39.91 7.24 26.55
N ALA A 153 40.17 6.58 25.43
CA ALA A 153 40.54 5.16 25.40
C ALA A 153 41.82 4.87 26.20
N ARG A 154 42.86 5.71 26.08
CA ARG A 154 44.11 5.58 26.86
C ARG A 154 43.88 5.76 28.36
N ARG A 155 43.04 6.71 28.76
CA ARG A 155 42.70 6.93 30.18
C ARG A 155 41.99 5.70 30.76
N ILE A 156 40.98 5.18 30.06
CA ILE A 156 40.24 3.98 30.47
C ILE A 156 41.20 2.78 30.57
N GLY A 157 42.06 2.58 29.58
CA GLY A 157 43.06 1.52 29.59
C GLY A 157 44.07 1.64 30.74
N ALA A 158 44.58 2.85 30.99
CA ALA A 158 45.52 3.10 32.09
C ALA A 158 44.88 2.89 33.47
N THR A 159 43.63 3.33 33.65
CA THR A 159 42.90 3.11 34.92
C THR A 159 42.62 1.63 35.17
N LEU A 160 42.24 0.88 34.13
CA LEU A 160 42.00 -0.55 34.24
C LEU A 160 43.30 -1.31 34.55
N PHE A 161 44.39 -0.97 33.86
CA PHE A 161 45.71 -1.57 34.09
C PHE A 161 46.20 -1.30 35.52
N ALA A 162 46.10 -0.05 35.99
CA ALA A 162 46.51 0.31 37.35
C ALA A 162 45.71 -0.46 38.42
N LEU A 163 44.39 -0.61 38.23
CA LEU A 163 43.54 -1.39 39.12
C LEU A 163 43.97 -2.87 39.16
N VAL A 164 44.19 -3.48 38.00
CA VAL A 164 44.63 -4.89 37.91
C VAL A 164 45.99 -5.08 38.58
N MET A 165 46.96 -4.20 38.30
CA MET A 165 48.29 -4.27 38.91
C MET A 165 48.25 -4.08 40.43
N ALA A 166 47.40 -3.18 40.93
CA ALA A 166 47.21 -2.98 42.37
C ALA A 166 46.62 -4.23 43.03
N LEU A 167 45.62 -4.87 42.41
CA LEU A 167 45.06 -6.12 42.91
C LEU A 167 46.08 -7.26 42.93
N ILE A 168 46.92 -7.38 41.89
CA ILE A 168 48.01 -8.37 41.84
C ILE A 168 49.01 -8.11 42.96
N ALA A 169 49.45 -6.86 43.13
CA ALA A 169 50.40 -6.50 44.19
C ALA A 169 49.85 -6.80 45.58
N LEU A 170 48.56 -6.52 45.82
CA LEU A 170 47.88 -6.82 47.07
C LEU A 170 47.78 -8.34 47.31
N ALA A 171 47.47 -9.12 46.29
CA ALA A 171 47.42 -10.58 46.38
C ALA A 171 48.81 -11.19 46.69
N VAL A 172 49.87 -10.68 46.05
CA VAL A 172 51.25 -11.11 46.35
C VAL A 172 51.64 -10.72 47.77
N TRP A 173 51.30 -9.50 48.20
CA TRP A 173 51.57 -9.05 49.56
C TRP A 173 50.91 -9.96 50.61
N ALA A 174 49.63 -10.31 50.41
CA ALA A 174 48.89 -11.22 51.28
C ALA A 174 49.35 -12.70 51.22
N LEU A 175 50.11 -13.10 50.20
CA LEU A 175 50.69 -14.44 50.10
C LEU A 175 52.05 -14.53 50.81
N VAL A 176 52.81 -13.42 50.81
CA VAL A 176 54.18 -13.36 51.33
C VAL A 176 54.22 -13.01 52.82
N PHE A 177 53.25 -12.22 53.30
CA PHE A 177 53.10 -11.81 54.70
C PHE A 177 51.84 -12.40 55.31
#